data_AF-A0A166G8N3-F1
#
_entry.id   AF-A0A166G8N3-F1
#
_cell.length_a   1.000
_cell.length_b   1.000
_cell.length_c   1.000
_cell.angle_alpha   90.00
_cell.angle_beta   90.00
_cell.angle_gamma   90.00
#
_symmetry.space_group_name_H-M   'P 1'
#
loop_
_entity.id
_entity.type
_entity.pdbx_description
1 polymer ?
#
loop_
_entity_poly.entity_id
_entity_poly.type
_entity_poly.pdbx_seq_one_letter_code
_entity_poly.pdbx_strand_id
1 'polypeptide(L)'
;MHEDRILRGNKAFTGGMPGHIKRLAHSERADQRLLFRREPLGKVSMNVPMSPAVRCSFDAEDGILRIVLKEAITAEGGNGAGTHELVVYAIKRGRVPKQDFTEFAETLTAAYAPKAEAGTT
;
A
#
# COMPACT_ATOMS: atom_id res chain seq x y z
N MET A 1 1.83 -20.31 -8.68
CA MET A 1 1.46 -19.51 -7.49
C MET A 1 2.43 -18.35 -7.40
N HIS A 2 1.93 -17.11 -7.45
CA HIS A 2 2.71 -15.89 -7.68
C HIS A 2 2.80 -15.05 -6.39
N GLU A 3 3.97 -14.96 -5.78
CA GLU A 3 4.14 -14.27 -4.49
C GLU A 3 4.60 -12.82 -4.72
N ASP A 4 4.04 -11.85 -4.01
CA ASP A 4 4.52 -10.48 -3.88
C ASP A 4 5.15 -10.27 -2.51
N ARG A 5 5.92 -9.21 -2.31
CA ARG A 5 6.56 -8.90 -1.04
C ARG A 5 6.19 -7.52 -0.53
N ILE A 6 5.91 -7.41 0.76
CA ILE A 6 5.61 -6.13 1.42
C ILE A 6 6.63 -5.81 2.53
N LEU A 7 6.99 -4.53 2.64
CA LEU A 7 7.76 -3.98 3.74
C LEU A 7 7.05 -2.72 4.25
N ARG A 8 6.82 -2.64 5.57
CA ARG A 8 6.32 -1.42 6.23
C ARG A 8 7.51 -0.61 6.74
N GLY A 9 7.53 0.68 6.46
CA GLY A 9 8.55 1.61 6.89
C GLY A 9 9.17 2.42 5.74
N ASN A 10 10.01 3.39 6.10
CA ASN A 10 10.64 4.34 5.18
C ASN A 10 12.06 3.94 4.74
N LYS A 11 12.50 2.73 5.07
CA LYS A 11 13.84 2.22 4.72
C LYS A 11 13.85 1.56 3.34
N ALA A 12 15.05 1.37 2.79
CA ALA A 12 15.25 0.63 1.55
C ALA A 12 14.59 -0.76 1.62
N PHE A 13 14.00 -1.21 0.50
CA PHE A 13 13.27 -2.47 0.45
C PHE A 13 14.23 -3.66 0.59
N THR A 14 14.29 -4.24 1.79
CA THR A 14 15.15 -5.39 2.10
C THR A 14 14.30 -6.47 2.77
N GLY A 15 14.29 -7.69 2.20
CA GLY A 15 13.71 -8.86 2.87
C GLY A 15 12.20 -8.86 3.12
N GLY A 16 11.39 -8.12 2.36
CA GLY A 16 9.94 -8.01 2.56
C GLY A 16 9.18 -9.35 2.67
N MET A 17 8.07 -9.32 3.41
CA MET A 17 7.23 -10.47 3.74
C MET A 17 6.45 -10.96 2.52
N PRO A 18 6.50 -12.28 2.19
CA PRO A 18 5.81 -12.82 1.04
C PRO A 18 4.29 -12.91 1.26
N GLY A 19 3.52 -12.72 0.20
CA GLY A 19 2.07 -12.78 0.22
C GLY A 19 1.45 -12.36 -1.11
N HIS A 20 0.20 -11.91 -1.06
CA HIS A 20 -0.53 -11.48 -2.25
C HIS A 20 -1.21 -10.14 -2.00
N ILE A 21 -1.01 -9.18 -2.90
CA ILE A 21 -1.79 -7.95 -2.93
C ILE A 21 -3.01 -8.11 -3.84
N LYS A 22 -4.16 -7.60 -3.39
CA LYS A 22 -5.36 -7.45 -4.21
C LYS A 22 -5.98 -6.08 -4.00
N ARG A 23 -6.50 -5.50 -5.09
CA ARG A 23 -7.47 -4.41 -5.02
C ARG A 23 -8.86 -5.01 -4.96
N LEU A 24 -9.59 -4.70 -3.89
CA LEU A 24 -10.95 -5.17 -3.67
C LEU A 24 -11.90 -3.97 -3.78
N ALA A 25 -12.95 -4.13 -4.58
CA ALA A 25 -14.06 -3.18 -4.65
C ALA A 25 -15.24 -3.74 -3.85
N HIS A 26 -15.94 -2.88 -3.12
CA HIS A 26 -17.22 -3.24 -2.53
C HIS A 26 -18.27 -3.36 -3.65
N SER A 27 -19.12 -4.38 -3.61
CA SER A 27 -20.12 -4.63 -4.66
C SER A 27 -21.19 -3.54 -4.75
N GLU A 28 -21.55 -2.96 -3.60
CA GLU A 28 -22.66 -2.00 -3.48
C GLU A 28 -22.22 -0.57 -3.18
N ARG A 29 -20.93 -0.36 -2.86
CA ARG A 29 -20.40 0.95 -2.45
C ARG A 29 -19.25 1.29 -3.37
N ALA A 30 -19.02 2.58 -3.59
CA ALA A 30 -17.85 3.06 -4.33
C ALA A 30 -16.51 2.84 -3.57
N ASP A 31 -16.55 2.15 -2.43
CA ASP A 31 -15.42 1.90 -1.56
C ASP A 31 -14.48 0.86 -2.16
N GLN A 32 -13.19 1.19 -2.20
CA GLN A 32 -12.14 0.27 -2.62
C GLN A 32 -11.09 0.14 -1.53
N ARG A 33 -10.39 -1.00 -1.51
CA ARG A 33 -9.29 -1.25 -0.57
C ARG A 33 -8.17 -2.06 -1.20
N LEU A 34 -6.95 -1.83 -0.73
CA LEU A 34 -5.83 -2.72 -0.99
C LEU A 34 -5.67 -3.67 0.19
N LEU A 35 -5.59 -4.95 -0.13
CA LEU A 35 -5.44 -6.02 0.86
C LEU A 35 -4.19 -6.82 0.55
N PHE A 36 -3.27 -6.92 1.51
CA PHE A 36 -2.15 -7.84 1.47
C PHE A 36 -2.34 -8.96 2.51
N ARG A 37 -2.31 -10.21 2.04
CA ARG A 37 -2.34 -11.40 2.90
C ARG A 37 -1.02 -12.15 2.78
N ARG A 38 -0.39 -12.47 3.92
CA ARG A 38 0.87 -13.20 3.97
C ARG A 38 0.67 -14.71 3.86
N GLU A 39 1.58 -15.38 3.18
CA GLU A 39 1.60 -16.84 3.07
C GLU A 39 2.49 -17.48 4.15
N PRO A 40 2.27 -18.75 4.53
CA PRO A 40 1.12 -19.61 4.21
C PRO A 40 -0.12 -19.32 5.07
N LEU A 41 -0.03 -18.39 6.02
CA LEU A 41 -1.02 -18.23 7.09
C LEU A 41 -2.30 -17.49 6.68
N GLY A 42 -2.34 -16.87 5.49
CA GLY A 42 -3.47 -16.05 5.02
C GLY A 42 -3.77 -14.80 5.86
N LYS A 43 -2.91 -14.48 6.84
CA LYS A 43 -3.10 -13.36 7.78
C LYS A 43 -2.95 -12.02 7.07
N VAL A 44 -3.83 -11.09 7.41
CA VAL A 44 -3.80 -9.72 6.87
C VAL A 44 -2.58 -9.00 7.42
N SER A 45 -1.75 -8.47 6.53
CA SER A 45 -0.58 -7.63 6.88
C SER A 45 -0.71 -6.19 6.39
N MET A 46 -1.66 -5.93 5.48
CA MET A 46 -2.07 -4.59 5.06
C MET A 46 -3.54 -4.64 4.66
N ASN A 47 -4.33 -3.68 5.13
CA ASN A 47 -5.73 -3.49 4.73
C ASN A 47 -6.02 -1.99 4.67
N VAL A 48 -5.78 -1.40 3.51
CA VAL A 48 -5.80 0.05 3.31
C VAL A 48 -7.05 0.45 2.54
N PRO A 49 -7.97 1.24 3.11
CA PRO A 49 -9.05 1.84 2.35
C PRO A 49 -8.47 2.89 1.38
N MET A 50 -8.85 2.79 0.11
CA MET A 50 -8.37 3.69 -0.94
C MET A 50 -9.16 4.99 -0.92
N SER A 51 -8.72 5.92 -0.07
CA SER A 51 -9.29 7.26 0.03
C SER A 51 -8.43 8.31 -0.68
N PRO A 52 -8.94 9.53 -0.92
CA PRO A 52 -8.14 10.64 -1.45
C PRO A 52 -6.97 11.08 -0.56
N ALA A 53 -6.82 10.54 0.66
CA ALA A 53 -5.69 10.80 1.54
C ALA A 53 -4.53 9.80 1.33
N VAL A 54 -4.78 8.67 0.66
CA VAL A 54 -3.75 7.69 0.31
C VAL A 54 -2.93 8.22 -0.87
N ARG A 55 -1.62 7.99 -0.83
CA ARG A 55 -0.68 8.37 -1.87
C ARG A 55 0.03 7.15 -2.40
N CYS A 56 0.04 6.97 -3.71
CA CYS A 56 0.73 5.90 -4.39
C CYS A 56 1.85 6.48 -5.27
N SER A 57 3.01 5.84 -5.28
CA SER A 57 4.06 6.09 -6.26
C SER A 57 4.66 4.77 -6.73
N PHE A 58 5.03 4.70 -8.01
CA PHE A 58 5.66 3.53 -8.60
C PHE A 58 7.04 3.88 -9.12
N ASP A 59 8.00 3.09 -8.69
CA ASP A 59 9.39 3.13 -9.12
C ASP A 59 9.61 2.03 -10.14
N ALA A 60 9.62 2.40 -11.42
CA ALA A 60 9.71 1.46 -12.52
C ALA A 60 11.10 0.80 -12.65
N GLU A 61 12.16 1.49 -12.20
CA GLU A 61 13.52 0.97 -12.20
C GLU A 61 13.65 -0.17 -11.19
N ASP A 62 13.23 0.07 -9.95
CA ASP A 62 13.30 -0.94 -8.89
C ASP A 62 12.11 -1.91 -8.86
N GLY A 63 11.04 -1.59 -9.59
CA GLY A 63 9.78 -2.32 -9.60
C GLY A 63 9.06 -2.27 -8.24
N ILE A 64 9.09 -1.11 -7.58
CA ILE A 64 8.55 -0.94 -6.22
C ILE A 64 7.36 0.03 -6.25
N LEU A 65 6.19 -0.48 -5.84
CA LEU A 65 5.01 0.32 -5.52
C LEU A 65 5.08 0.76 -4.06
N ARG A 66 5.00 2.07 -3.80
CA ARG A 66 4.93 2.65 -2.46
C ARG A 66 3.54 3.21 -2.20
N ILE A 67 2.96 2.86 -1.06
CA ILE A 67 1.66 3.33 -0.59
C ILE A 67 1.90 4.08 0.72
N VAL A 68 1.53 5.35 0.76
CA VAL A 68 1.72 6.24 1.90
C VAL A 68 0.36 6.70 2.43
N LEU A 69 0.16 6.57 3.74
CA LEU A 69 -1.08 6.95 4.41
C LEU A 69 -0.83 7.30 5.88
N LYS A 70 -1.79 7.99 6.50
CA LYS A 70 -1.84 8.17 7.95
C LYS A 70 -2.66 7.06 8.59
N GLU A 71 -2.04 6.18 9.35
CA GLU A 71 -2.74 5.15 10.12
C GLU A 71 -2.99 5.65 11.55
N ALA A 72 -4.19 5.39 12.08
CA ALA A 72 -4.46 5.63 13.49
C ALA A 72 -3.79 4.54 14.32
N ILE A 73 -2.95 4.94 15.27
CA ILE A 73 -2.42 4.04 16.29
C ILE A 73 -3.33 4.15 17.50
N THR A 74 -4.02 3.05 17.84
CA THR A 74 -4.59 2.90 19.18
C THR A 74 -3.45 2.66 20.16
N ALA A 75 -3.20 3.63 21.04
CA ALA A 75 -2.31 3.42 22.17
C ALA A 75 -2.88 2.29 23.05
N GLU A 76 -2.11 1.23 23.29
CA GLU A 76 -2.51 0.22 24.26
C GLU A 76 -2.53 0.86 25.66
N GLY A 77 -3.73 1.08 26.21
CA GLY A 77 -3.91 1.32 27.64
C GLY A 77 -4.18 2.75 28.14
N GLY A 78 -4.66 3.70 27.34
CA GLY A 78 -4.97 5.02 27.90
C GLY A 78 -5.85 5.93 27.06
N ASN A 79 -6.69 6.70 27.76
CA ASN A 79 -7.68 7.68 27.33
C ASN A 79 -7.10 8.86 26.51
N GLY A 80 -6.34 8.61 25.45
CA GLY A 80 -5.67 9.62 24.63
C GLY A 80 -6.21 9.65 23.21
N ALA A 81 -6.46 10.85 22.68
CA ALA A 81 -6.77 11.07 21.27
C ALA A 81 -5.80 10.28 20.38
N GLY A 82 -6.34 9.41 19.51
CA GLY A 82 -5.52 8.51 18.70
C GLY A 82 -4.45 9.26 17.93
N THR A 83 -3.19 8.88 18.12
CA THR A 83 -2.07 9.46 17.37
C THR A 83 -2.05 8.85 15.97
N HIS A 84 -1.94 9.71 14.95
CA HIS A 84 -1.79 9.25 13.57
C HIS A 84 -0.30 9.15 13.21
N GLU A 85 0.14 8.00 12.71
CA GLU A 85 1.49 7.79 12.19
C GLU A 85 1.47 7.80 10.66
N LEU A 86 2.47 8.44 10.05
CA LEU A 86 2.71 8.33 8.62
C LEU A 86 3.37 6.99 8.32
N VAL A 87 2.67 6.15 7.57
CA VAL A 87 3.08 4.79 7.26
C VAL A 87 3.37 4.68 5.78
N VAL A 88 4.43 3.96 5.44
CA VAL A 88 4.81 3.63 4.07
C VAL A 88 4.80 2.12 3.93
N TYR A 89 4.02 1.60 2.98
CA TYR A 89 4.12 0.23 2.51
C TYR A 89 4.83 0.22 1.18
N ALA A 90 6.02 -0.38 1.14
CA ALA A 90 6.70 -0.68 -0.10
C ALA A 90 6.34 -2.12 -0.52
N ILE A 91 6.02 -2.30 -1.79
CA ILE A 91 5.57 -3.56 -2.37
C ILE A 91 6.39 -3.82 -3.62
N LYS A 92 7.00 -5.00 -3.67
CA LYS A 92 7.75 -5.46 -4.83
C LYS A 92 7.10 -6.73 -5.36
N ARG A 93 6.97 -6.84 -6.68
CA ARG A 93 6.55 -8.09 -7.31
C ARG A 93 7.51 -9.21 -6.91
N GLY A 94 6.99 -10.40 -6.67
CA GLY A 94 7.85 -11.59 -6.73
C GLY A 94 7.68 -12.26 -8.09
N ARG A 95 6.89 -13.33 -8.15
CA ARG A 95 6.76 -14.17 -9.37
C ARG A 95 5.59 -13.79 -10.29
N VAL A 96 4.89 -12.69 -10.01
CA VAL A 96 3.89 -12.12 -10.94
C VAL A 96 4.60 -11.64 -12.20
N PRO A 97 4.02 -11.81 -13.41
CA PRO A 97 4.56 -11.23 -14.63
C PRO A 97 4.86 -9.73 -14.45
N LYS A 98 6.00 -9.27 -14.96
CA LYS A 98 6.44 -7.88 -14.79
C LYS A 98 5.37 -6.91 -15.30
N GLN A 99 4.80 -7.20 -16.46
CA GLN A 99 3.77 -6.38 -17.09
C GLN A 99 2.53 -6.24 -16.22
N ASP A 100 1.94 -7.35 -15.76
CA ASP A 100 0.75 -7.33 -14.90
C ASP A 100 0.95 -6.47 -13.63
N PHE A 101 2.12 -6.59 -12.98
CA PHE A 101 2.42 -5.79 -11.80
C PHE A 101 2.64 -4.31 -12.13
N THR A 102 3.31 -4.01 -13.24
CA THR A 102 3.51 -2.65 -13.73
C THR A 102 2.17 -1.98 -14.04
N GLU A 103 1.30 -2.63 -14.82
CA GLU A 103 -0.03 -2.11 -15.15
C GLU A 103 -0.88 -1.88 -13.89
N PHE A 104 -0.82 -2.81 -12.93
CA PHE A 104 -1.46 -2.67 -11.63
C PHE A 104 -0.95 -1.44 -10.86
N ALA A 105 0.38 -1.26 -10.78
CA ALA A 105 1.00 -0.17 -10.04
C ALA A 105 0.77 1.20 -10.70
N GLU A 106 0.82 1.27 -12.02
CA GLU A 106 0.54 2.47 -12.81
C GLU A 106 -0.92 2.89 -12.66
N THR A 107 -1.87 1.94 -12.73
CA THR A 107 -3.29 2.22 -12.51
C THR A 107 -3.55 2.82 -11.12
N LEU A 108 -2.89 2.30 -10.08
CA LEU A 108 -3.00 2.86 -8.73
C LEU A 108 -2.34 4.23 -8.63
N THR A 109 -1.19 4.43 -9.25
CA THR A 109 -0.47 5.70 -9.21
C THR A 109 -1.25 6.78 -9.94
N ALA A 110 -1.82 6.50 -11.11
CA ALA A 110 -2.66 7.46 -11.83
C ALA A 110 -3.88 7.92 -11.00
N ALA A 111 -4.49 7.02 -10.23
CA ALA A 111 -5.65 7.33 -9.40
C ALA A 111 -5.31 8.01 -8.05
N TYR A 112 -4.10 7.76 -7.51
CA TYR A 112 -3.73 8.15 -6.13
C TYR A 112 -2.35 8.82 -6.04
N ALA A 113 -1.83 9.39 -7.13
CA ALA A 113 -0.59 10.13 -7.12
C ALA A 113 -0.63 11.30 -6.10
N PRO A 114 0.52 11.72 -5.57
CA PRO A 114 0.61 13.01 -4.92
C PRO A 114 0.11 14.10 -5.87
N LYS A 115 -0.88 14.86 -5.39
CA LYS A 115 -1.21 16.14 -6.01
C LYS A 115 0.06 16.98 -5.93
N ALA A 116 0.52 17.51 -7.06
CA ALA A 116 1.54 18.54 -7.05
C ALA A 116 1.08 19.62 -6.06
N GLU A 117 1.87 19.85 -5.01
CA GLU A 117 1.60 20.96 -4.11
C GLU A 117 1.66 22.22 -4.97
N ALA A 118 0.52 22.86 -5.17
CA ALA A 118 0.47 24.18 -5.77
C ALA A 118 1.26 25.09 -4.84
N GLY A 119 2.50 25.38 -5.22
CA GLY A 119 3.36 26.33 -4.53
C GLY A 119 2.59 27.63 -4.36
N THR A 120 2.21 27.93 -3.13
CA THR A 120 1.71 29.25 -2.78
C THR A 120 2.93 30.12 -2.57
N THR A 121 3.35 30.81 -3.64
CA THR A 121 4.20 32.00 -3.58
C THR A 121 3.44 33.15 -2.97
#